data_AF-A0A926W6K7-F1
#
_entry.id   AF-A0A926W6K7-F1
#
_cell.length_a   1.000
_cell.length_b   1.000
_cell.length_c   1.000
_cell.angle_alpha   90.00
_cell.angle_beta   90.00
_cell.angle_gamma   90.00
#
_symmetry.space_group_name_H-M   'P 1'
#
loop_
_entity.id
_entity.type
_entity.pdbx_description
1 polymer ?
#
loop_
_entity_poly.entity_id
_entity_poly.type
_entity_poly.pdbx_seq_one_letter_code
_entity_poly.pdbx_strand_id
1 'polypeptide(L)'
;MELPALKTEVYQLAGVSNTRQLKARYQPLAALNLRLKSSWAEALEFLRANPEIKSARPKTLSELKAEVYALAQVTTPLQLKAKVAATKTLNFSQKASWEKALALLQPSPITFQDWLNQPSEEYKDLFAEIDSATTDLSKAIDKAQRLGQEAQEMAVELEKQTVEAKEEAALLRQEIEAARRIAQQAELN
;
A
#
# COMPACT_ATOMS: atom_id res chain seq x y z
N MET A 1 -14.01 16.48 -36.87
CA MET A 1 -14.68 15.17 -36.92
C MET A 1 -16.17 15.37 -37.20
N GLU A 2 -16.73 14.65 -38.17
CA GLU A 2 -18.16 14.73 -38.54
C GLU A 2 -19.05 13.96 -37.55
N LEU A 3 -20.31 14.37 -37.39
CA LEU A 3 -21.26 13.77 -36.44
C LEU A 3 -21.48 12.24 -36.67
N PRO A 4 -21.53 11.72 -37.91
CA PRO A 4 -21.63 10.27 -38.16
C PRO A 4 -20.38 9.50 -37.70
N ALA A 5 -19.19 10.10 -37.82
CA ALA A 5 -17.94 9.47 -37.38
C ALA A 5 -17.88 9.35 -35.85
N LEU A 6 -18.24 10.42 -35.14
CA LEU A 6 -18.34 10.42 -33.67
C LEU A 6 -19.32 9.36 -33.16
N LYS A 7 -20.50 9.26 -33.78
CA LYS A 7 -21.50 8.23 -33.43
C LYS A 7 -20.94 6.83 -33.59
N THR A 8 -20.30 6.56 -34.72
CA THR A 8 -19.72 5.24 -35.02
C THR A 8 -18.65 4.87 -34.00
N GLU A 9 -17.77 5.80 -33.66
CA GLU A 9 -16.70 5.58 -32.69
C GLU A 9 -17.24 5.35 -31.27
N VAL A 10 -18.21 6.16 -30.82
CA VAL A 10 -18.87 5.99 -29.52
C VAL A 10 -19.57 4.63 -29.43
N TYR A 11 -20.27 4.21 -30.48
CA TYR A 11 -20.91 2.88 -30.55
C TYR A 11 -19.91 1.74 -30.51
N GLN A 12 -18.80 1.86 -31.24
CA GLN A 12 -17.74 0.86 -31.23
C GLN A 12 -17.07 0.74 -29.86
N LEU A 13 -16.76 1.86 -29.20
CA LEU A 13 -16.17 1.88 -27.86
C LEU A 13 -17.14 1.32 -26.81
N ALA A 14 -18.41 1.70 -26.87
CA ALA A 14 -19.43 1.23 -25.95
C ALA A 14 -19.91 -0.21 -26.21
N GLY A 15 -19.56 -0.79 -27.36
CA GLY A 15 -20.02 -2.11 -27.78
C GLY A 15 -21.54 -2.19 -27.96
N VAL A 16 -22.16 -1.13 -28.48
CA VAL A 16 -23.62 -1.01 -28.68
C VAL A 16 -23.92 -0.63 -30.13
N SER A 17 -25.13 -0.92 -30.63
CA SER A 17 -25.51 -0.60 -32.00
C SER A 17 -26.38 0.65 -32.14
N ASN A 18 -26.88 1.19 -31.03
CA ASN A 18 -27.78 2.34 -31.05
C ASN A 18 -27.73 3.18 -29.75
N THR A 19 -28.21 4.42 -29.84
CA THR A 19 -28.28 5.38 -28.74
C THR A 19 -29.07 4.87 -27.54
N ARG A 20 -30.10 4.05 -27.75
CA ARG A 20 -30.94 3.52 -26.67
C ARG A 20 -30.16 2.55 -25.80
N GLN A 21 -29.41 1.64 -26.42
CA GLN A 21 -28.50 0.72 -25.73
C GLN A 21 -27.36 1.48 -25.03
N LEU A 22 -26.82 2.53 -25.65
CA LEU A 22 -25.80 3.39 -25.04
C LEU A 22 -26.29 4.01 -23.72
N LYS A 23 -27.48 4.63 -23.74
CA LYS A 23 -28.07 5.27 -22.55
C LYS A 23 -28.50 4.26 -21.48
N ALA A 24 -28.97 3.08 -21.89
CA ALA A 24 -29.34 2.02 -20.95
C ALA A 24 -28.11 1.44 -20.23
N ARG A 25 -26.97 1.37 -20.93
CA ARG A 25 -25.74 0.78 -20.41
C ARG A 25 -24.92 1.73 -19.54
N TYR A 26 -24.97 3.03 -19.82
CA TYR A 26 -24.21 4.05 -19.10
C TYR A 26 -25.13 5.17 -18.61
N GLN A 27 -25.51 5.11 -17.34
CA GLN A 27 -26.36 6.11 -16.69
C GLN A 27 -25.84 7.56 -16.87
N PRO A 28 -24.52 7.85 -16.77
CA PRO A 28 -24.02 9.21 -17.02
C PRO A 28 -24.30 9.72 -18.45
N LEU A 29 -24.35 8.83 -19.44
CA LEU A 29 -24.66 9.17 -20.83
C LEU A 29 -26.17 9.34 -21.09
N ALA A 30 -27.02 8.89 -20.15
CA ALA A 30 -28.47 9.03 -20.27
C ALA A 30 -28.90 10.50 -20.20
N ALA A 31 -28.22 11.31 -19.38
CA ALA A 31 -28.46 12.74 -19.21
C ALA A 31 -28.05 13.60 -20.43
N LEU A 32 -27.16 13.08 -21.28
CA LEU A 32 -26.64 13.83 -22.43
C LEU A 32 -27.67 13.98 -23.56
N ASN A 33 -27.69 15.17 -24.17
CA ASN A 33 -28.50 15.44 -25.36
C ASN A 33 -27.76 15.00 -26.64
N LEU A 34 -27.83 13.70 -26.94
CA LEU A 34 -27.18 13.06 -28.10
C LEU A 34 -27.78 13.44 -29.47
N ARG A 35 -28.49 14.56 -29.56
CA ARG A 35 -28.77 15.28 -30.82
C ARG A 35 -27.66 16.28 -31.16
N LEU A 36 -26.90 16.74 -30.16
CA LEU A 36 -25.84 17.74 -30.29
C LEU A 36 -24.48 17.07 -30.51
N LYS A 37 -23.65 17.66 -31.37
CA LYS A 37 -22.28 17.19 -31.64
C LYS A 37 -21.39 17.24 -30.40
N SER A 38 -21.52 18.27 -29.59
CA SER A 38 -20.77 18.44 -28.33
C SER A 38 -21.03 17.30 -27.36
N SER A 39 -22.29 16.88 -27.20
CA SER A 39 -22.65 15.76 -26.33
C SER A 39 -22.12 14.41 -26.82
N TRP A 40 -21.90 14.21 -28.12
CA TRP A 40 -21.21 13.02 -28.64
C TRP A 40 -19.71 13.04 -28.34
N ALA A 41 -19.08 14.22 -28.34
CA ALA A 41 -17.67 14.36 -27.96
C ALA A 41 -17.47 14.10 -26.46
N GLU A 42 -18.35 14.63 -25.61
CA GLU A 42 -18.35 14.38 -24.17
C GLU A 42 -18.57 12.89 -23.83
N ALA A 43 -19.48 12.23 -24.54
CA ALA A 43 -19.67 10.79 -24.42
C ALA A 43 -18.41 10.00 -24.81
N LEU A 44 -17.70 10.44 -25.85
CA LEU A 44 -16.45 9.81 -26.29
C LEU A 44 -15.34 9.97 -25.25
N GLU A 45 -15.20 11.16 -24.66
CA GLU A 45 -14.23 11.42 -23.58
C GLU A 45 -14.55 10.60 -22.34
N PHE A 46 -15.83 10.53 -21.93
CA PHE A 46 -16.27 9.68 -20.83
C PHE A 46 -15.92 8.21 -21.05
N LEU A 47 -16.14 7.67 -22.25
CA LEU A 47 -15.80 6.28 -22.59
C LEU A 47 -14.29 6.04 -22.67
N ARG A 48 -13.50 7.05 -23.05
CA ARG A 48 -12.03 6.96 -23.11
C ARG A 48 -11.39 7.05 -21.72
N ALA A 49 -11.93 7.89 -20.85
CA ALA A 49 -11.44 8.14 -19.49
C ALA A 49 -11.73 6.98 -18.52
N ASN A 50 -12.69 6.11 -18.84
CA ASN A 50 -13.07 4.98 -17.98
C ASN A 50 -12.61 3.63 -18.57
N PRO A 51 -11.43 3.11 -18.16
CA PRO A 51 -10.89 1.86 -18.70
C PRO A 51 -11.73 0.62 -18.33
N GLU A 52 -12.51 0.67 -17.26
CA GLU A 52 -13.46 -0.41 -16.91
C GLU A 52 -14.59 -0.58 -17.94
N ILE A 53 -14.86 0.47 -18.73
CA ILE A 53 -15.83 0.37 -19.82
C ILE A 53 -15.24 -0.38 -21.02
N LYS A 54 -13.91 -0.30 -21.22
CA LYS A 54 -13.21 -1.08 -22.25
C LYS A 54 -13.23 -2.57 -21.96
N SER A 55 -13.17 -2.99 -20.69
CA SER A 55 -13.27 -4.40 -20.31
C SER A 55 -14.68 -4.98 -20.48
N ALA A 56 -15.71 -4.12 -20.54
CA ALA A 56 -17.09 -4.51 -20.82
C ALA A 56 -17.41 -4.67 -22.33
N ARG A 57 -16.52 -4.25 -23.24
CA ARG A 57 -16.69 -4.53 -24.67
C ARG A 57 -16.48 -6.03 -24.91
N PRO A 58 -17.37 -6.71 -25.66
CA PRO A 58 -17.10 -8.09 -26.04
C PRO A 58 -15.81 -8.12 -26.85
N LYS A 59 -14.77 -8.77 -26.31
CA LYS A 59 -13.48 -8.93 -26.99
C LYS A 59 -13.73 -9.57 -28.35
N THR A 60 -13.08 -9.02 -29.37
CA THR A 60 -13.09 -9.59 -30.72
C THR A 60 -12.31 -10.91 -30.73
N LEU A 61 -12.55 -11.74 -31.75
CA LEU A 61 -11.83 -13.02 -31.87
C LEU A 61 -10.31 -12.84 -32.00
N SER A 62 -9.86 -11.76 -32.66
CA SER A 62 -8.44 -11.45 -32.82
C SER A 62 -7.79 -11.10 -31.47
N GLU A 63 -8.45 -10.25 -30.68
CA GLU A 63 -7.98 -9.86 -29.34
C GLU A 63 -7.91 -11.07 -28.40
N LEU A 64 -8.95 -11.92 -28.39
CA LEU A 64 -8.96 -13.15 -27.60
C LEU A 64 -7.79 -14.08 -27.94
N LYS A 65 -7.49 -14.25 -29.24
CA LYS A 65 -6.35 -15.05 -29.69
C LYS A 65 -5.03 -14.47 -29.20
N ALA A 66 -4.83 -13.17 -29.41
CA ALA A 66 -3.60 -12.49 -29.01
C ALA A 66 -3.35 -12.61 -27.50
N GLU A 67 -4.39 -12.44 -26.69
CA GLU A 67 -4.29 -12.52 -25.22
C GLU A 67 -4.04 -13.94 -24.74
N VAL A 68 -4.77 -14.93 -25.27
CA VAL A 68 -4.54 -16.35 -24.96
C VAL A 68 -3.11 -16.77 -25.32
N TYR A 69 -2.61 -16.34 -26.48
CA TYR A 69 -1.25 -16.62 -26.91
C TYR A 69 -0.19 -15.92 -26.07
N ALA A 70 -0.42 -14.66 -25.67
CA ALA A 70 0.47 -13.93 -24.79
C ALA A 70 0.55 -14.59 -23.40
N LEU A 71 -0.60 -14.89 -22.79
CA LEU A 71 -0.67 -15.53 -21.46
C LEU A 71 -0.04 -16.92 -21.46
N ALA A 72 -0.35 -17.73 -22.47
CA ALA A 72 0.22 -19.06 -22.58
C ALA A 72 1.66 -19.06 -23.14
N GLN A 73 2.19 -17.93 -23.62
CA GLN A 73 3.47 -17.82 -24.33
C GLN A 73 3.58 -18.85 -25.47
N VAL A 74 2.58 -18.90 -26.34
CA VAL A 74 2.51 -19.82 -27.49
C VAL A 74 1.99 -19.07 -28.72
N THR A 75 2.22 -19.60 -29.92
CA THR A 75 1.77 -18.95 -31.17
C THR A 75 0.72 -19.75 -31.93
N THR A 76 0.50 -21.02 -31.54
CA THR A 76 -0.45 -21.91 -32.23
C THR A 76 -1.40 -22.62 -31.27
N PRO A 77 -2.63 -23.00 -31.72
CA PRO A 77 -3.55 -23.77 -30.90
C PRO A 77 -3.01 -25.16 -30.53
N LEU A 78 -2.15 -25.75 -31.38
CA LEU A 78 -1.51 -27.04 -31.12
C LEU A 78 -0.55 -26.95 -29.92
N GLN A 79 0.29 -25.91 -29.89
CA GLN A 79 1.17 -25.62 -28.76
C GLN A 79 0.38 -25.33 -27.48
N LEU A 80 -0.73 -24.59 -27.59
CA LEU A 80 -1.62 -24.32 -26.46
C LEU A 80 -2.18 -25.62 -25.85
N LYS A 81 -2.67 -26.54 -26.68
CA LYS A 81 -3.18 -27.85 -26.25
C LYS A 81 -2.10 -28.76 -25.65
N ALA A 82 -0.86 -28.62 -26.13
CA ALA A 82 0.28 -29.35 -25.58
C ALA A 82 0.68 -28.80 -24.20
N LYS A 83 0.72 -27.47 -24.05
CA LYS A 83 1.16 -26.78 -22.82
C LYS A 83 0.09 -26.82 -21.73
N VAL A 84 -1.18 -26.67 -22.08
CA VAL A 84 -2.29 -26.58 -21.11
C VAL A 84 -3.28 -27.69 -21.36
N ALA A 85 -3.19 -28.77 -20.57
CA ALA A 85 -4.01 -29.96 -20.71
C ALA A 85 -5.53 -29.67 -20.70
N ALA A 86 -5.97 -28.70 -19.90
CA ALA A 86 -7.37 -28.27 -19.80
C ALA A 86 -7.93 -27.71 -21.13
N THR A 87 -7.08 -27.33 -22.08
CA THR A 87 -7.51 -26.81 -23.39
C THR A 87 -7.63 -27.87 -24.49
N LYS A 88 -7.24 -29.13 -24.22
CA LYS A 88 -7.22 -30.20 -25.24
C LYS A 88 -8.57 -30.45 -25.91
N THR A 89 -9.65 -30.38 -25.13
CA THR A 89 -11.03 -30.61 -25.58
C THR A 89 -11.65 -29.39 -26.26
N LEU A 90 -11.00 -28.23 -26.22
CA LEU A 90 -11.54 -26.99 -26.79
C LEU A 90 -11.41 -26.98 -28.32
N ASN A 91 -12.43 -26.42 -28.98
CA ASN A 91 -12.46 -26.26 -30.43
C ASN A 91 -12.16 -24.81 -30.83
N PHE A 92 -10.89 -24.52 -31.12
CA PHE A 92 -10.39 -23.18 -31.45
C PHE A 92 -10.86 -22.59 -32.80
N SER A 93 -11.76 -23.26 -33.51
CA SER A 93 -12.56 -22.62 -34.56
C SER A 93 -13.65 -21.69 -34.00
N GLN A 94 -14.11 -21.95 -32.77
CA GLN A 94 -15.23 -21.24 -32.16
C GLN A 94 -14.75 -20.17 -31.17
N LYS A 95 -15.37 -18.99 -31.22
CA LYS A 95 -15.08 -17.89 -30.29
C LYS A 95 -15.23 -18.30 -28.82
N ALA A 96 -16.29 -19.05 -28.48
CA ALA A 96 -16.54 -19.54 -27.13
C ALA A 96 -15.39 -20.38 -26.55
N SER A 97 -14.68 -21.13 -27.40
CA SER A 97 -13.50 -21.90 -26.98
C SER A 97 -12.31 -21.00 -26.63
N TRP A 98 -12.16 -19.86 -27.31
CA TRP A 98 -11.13 -18.86 -26.97
C TRP A 98 -11.46 -18.15 -25.66
N GLU A 99 -12.72 -17.79 -25.44
CA GLU A 99 -13.19 -17.19 -24.17
C GLU A 99 -12.95 -18.16 -23.00
N LYS A 100 -13.26 -19.45 -23.19
CA LYS A 100 -13.02 -20.49 -22.18
C LYS A 100 -11.53 -20.75 -21.94
N ALA A 101 -10.70 -20.73 -22.98
CA ALA A 101 -9.25 -20.85 -22.83
C ALA A 101 -8.66 -19.65 -22.07
N LEU A 102 -9.15 -18.44 -22.35
CA LEU A 102 -8.73 -17.25 -21.63
C LEU A 102 -9.05 -17.34 -20.14
N ALA A 103 -10.27 -17.77 -19.79
CA ALA A 103 -10.66 -17.96 -18.39
C ALA A 103 -9.81 -19.03 -17.66
N LEU A 104 -9.34 -20.06 -18.37
CA LEU A 104 -8.45 -21.09 -17.81
C LEU A 104 -7.01 -20.61 -17.64
N LEU A 105 -6.57 -19.62 -18.42
CA LEU A 105 -5.21 -19.07 -18.42
C LEU A 105 -5.07 -17.84 -17.53
N GLN A 106 -6.16 -17.12 -17.28
CA GLN A 106 -6.15 -16.03 -16.33
C GLN A 106 -5.85 -16.62 -14.95
N PRO A 107 -4.85 -16.08 -14.24
CA PRO A 107 -4.66 -16.46 -12.85
C PRO A 107 -5.99 -16.20 -12.15
N SER A 108 -6.53 -17.22 -11.46
CA SER A 108 -7.62 -16.95 -10.52
C SER A 108 -7.15 -15.81 -9.63
N PRO A 109 -7.99 -14.79 -9.38
CA PRO A 109 -7.63 -13.76 -8.43
C PRO A 109 -7.33 -14.49 -7.12
N ILE A 110 -6.05 -14.57 -6.76
CA ILE A 110 -5.60 -15.11 -5.48
C ILE A 110 -6.38 -14.30 -4.47
N THR A 111 -7.27 -14.94 -3.72
CA THR A 111 -8.03 -14.21 -2.73
C THR A 111 -7.04 -13.70 -1.69
N PHE A 112 -7.34 -12.57 -1.06
CA PHE A 112 -6.45 -12.05 -0.01
C PHE A 112 -6.15 -13.10 1.06
N GLN A 113 -7.10 -14.00 1.34
CA GLN A 113 -6.90 -15.12 2.25
C GLN A 113 -5.91 -16.16 1.74
N ASP A 114 -5.92 -16.48 0.45
CA ASP A 114 -4.94 -17.40 -0.15
C ASP A 114 -3.53 -16.78 -0.11
N TRP A 115 -3.43 -15.47 -0.33
CA TRP A 115 -2.16 -14.73 -0.22
C TRP A 115 -1.65 -14.68 1.23
N LEU A 116 -2.52 -14.50 2.23
CA LEU A 116 -2.11 -14.57 3.64
C LEU A 116 -1.56 -15.94 4.03
N ASN A 117 -2.11 -17.01 3.47
CA ASN A 117 -1.68 -18.38 3.75
C ASN A 117 -0.37 -18.74 3.02
N GLN A 118 -0.11 -18.14 1.85
CA GLN A 118 1.12 -18.31 1.09
C GLN A 118 1.57 -16.96 0.48
N PRO A 119 2.16 -16.07 1.30
CA PRO A 119 2.77 -14.87 0.76
C PRO A 119 4.01 -15.25 -0.05
N SER A 120 4.36 -14.44 -1.05
CA SER A 120 5.62 -14.63 -1.78
C SER A 120 6.82 -14.44 -0.85
N GLU A 121 7.94 -15.07 -1.19
CA GLU A 121 9.17 -15.04 -0.38
C GLU A 121 9.63 -13.60 -0.10
N GLU A 122 9.53 -12.70 -1.09
CA GLU A 122 9.86 -11.28 -0.92
C GLU A 122 9.13 -10.61 0.25
N TYR A 123 7.84 -10.94 0.47
CA TYR A 123 7.10 -10.38 1.59
C TYR A 123 7.45 -11.05 2.92
N LYS A 124 7.73 -12.37 2.91
CA LYS A 124 8.14 -13.07 4.13
C LYS A 124 9.44 -12.49 4.69
N ASP A 125 10.42 -12.26 3.81
CA ASP A 125 11.70 -11.66 4.18
C ASP A 125 11.50 -10.26 4.74
N LEU A 126 10.65 -9.44 4.10
CA LEU A 126 10.38 -8.07 4.52
C LEU A 126 9.67 -8.02 5.88
N PHE A 127 8.71 -8.92 6.14
CA PHE A 127 8.08 -9.02 7.46
C PHE A 127 9.04 -9.54 8.53
N ALA A 128 9.91 -10.50 8.20
CA ALA A 128 10.94 -10.97 9.13
C ALA A 128 11.94 -9.86 9.51
N GLU A 129 12.32 -9.01 8.55
CA GLU A 129 13.16 -7.84 8.79
C GLU A 129 12.45 -6.83 9.71
N ILE A 130 11.18 -6.55 9.46
CA ILE A 130 10.36 -5.67 10.31
C ILE A 130 10.27 -6.22 11.74
N ASP A 131 9.99 -7.52 11.90
CA ASP A 131 9.87 -8.16 13.20
C ASP A 131 11.20 -8.10 13.97
N SER A 132 12.32 -8.33 13.28
CA SER A 132 13.65 -8.21 13.87
C SER A 132 13.94 -6.78 14.31
N ALA A 133 13.73 -5.79 13.43
CA ALA A 133 13.96 -4.39 13.71
C ALA A 133 13.08 -3.88 14.86
N THR A 134 11.83 -4.31 14.91
CA THR A 134 10.89 -3.96 15.98
C THR A 134 11.33 -4.55 17.31
N THR A 135 11.78 -5.81 17.31
CA THR A 135 12.29 -6.48 18.52
C THR A 135 13.53 -5.77 19.07
N ASP A 136 14.45 -5.37 18.20
CA ASP A 136 15.67 -4.67 18.62
C ASP A 136 15.37 -3.25 19.11
N LEU A 137 14.41 -2.57 18.48
CA LEU A 137 13.93 -1.27 18.97
C LEU A 137 13.31 -1.39 20.36
N SER A 138 12.47 -2.39 20.61
CA SER A 138 11.88 -2.64 21.94
C SER A 138 12.95 -2.85 23.00
N LYS A 139 13.98 -3.67 22.72
CA LYS A 139 15.11 -3.86 23.65
C LYS A 139 15.86 -2.56 23.92
N ALA A 140 16.04 -1.72 22.89
CA ALA A 140 16.71 -0.43 23.05
C ALA A 140 15.90 0.54 23.92
N ILE A 141 14.57 0.56 23.76
CA ILE A 141 13.66 1.34 24.59
C ILE A 141 13.72 0.86 26.04
N ASP A 142 13.63 -0.44 26.29
CA ASP A 142 13.72 -1.01 27.65
C ASP A 142 15.04 -0.64 28.34
N LYS A 143 16.15 -0.74 27.59
CA LYS A 143 17.47 -0.33 28.08
C LYS A 143 17.53 1.16 28.41
N ALA A 144 16.98 2.01 27.54
CA ALA A 144 16.97 3.45 27.75
C ALA A 144 16.13 3.85 28.97
N GLN A 145 14.99 3.19 29.19
CA GLN A 145 14.17 3.40 30.38
C GLN A 145 14.92 3.03 31.66
N ARG A 146 15.60 1.86 31.68
CA ARG A 146 16.39 1.43 32.83
C ARG A 146 17.52 2.42 33.15
N LEU A 147 18.28 2.82 32.13
CA LEU A 147 19.35 3.81 32.30
C LEU A 147 18.82 5.18 32.76
N GLY A 148 17.62 5.58 32.30
CA GLY A 148 16.96 6.79 32.74
C GLY A 148 16.59 6.75 34.23
N GLN A 149 16.08 5.61 34.71
CA GLN A 149 15.80 5.39 36.13
C GLN A 149 17.09 5.42 36.97
N GLU A 150 18.14 4.70 36.55
CA GLU A 150 19.45 4.71 37.20
C GLU A 150 20.03 6.14 37.29
N ALA A 151 19.92 6.93 36.21
CA ALA A 151 20.38 8.32 36.17
C ALA A 151 19.59 9.22 37.13
N GLN A 152 18.28 9.00 37.26
CA GLN A 152 17.44 9.76 38.18
C GLN A 152 17.78 9.43 39.64
N GLU A 153 18.00 8.16 39.97
CA GLU A 153 18.44 7.73 41.31
C GLU A 153 19.80 8.35 41.67
N MET A 154 20.76 8.34 40.73
CA MET A 154 22.06 8.99 40.92
C MET A 154 21.93 10.50 41.16
N ALA A 155 21.03 11.18 40.43
CA ALA A 155 20.81 12.61 40.61
C ALA A 155 20.24 12.94 42.00
N VAL A 156 19.28 12.14 42.49
CA VAL A 156 18.72 12.29 43.84
C VAL A 156 19.79 12.07 44.91
N GLU A 157 20.63 11.04 44.75
CA GLU A 157 21.71 10.77 45.71
C GLU A 157 22.77 11.89 45.71
N LEU A 158 23.14 12.42 44.54
CA LEU A 158 24.05 13.57 44.44
C LEU A 158 23.48 14.82 45.10
N GLU A 159 22.17 15.07 44.94
CA GLU A 159 21.51 16.20 45.61
C GLU A 159 21.56 16.05 47.13
N LYS A 160 21.27 14.85 47.64
CA LYS A 160 21.39 14.53 49.07
C LYS A 160 22.81 14.76 49.59
N GLN A 161 23.82 14.21 48.93
CA GLN A 161 25.22 14.39 49.31
C GLN A 161 25.64 15.87 49.28
N THR A 162 25.10 16.65 48.33
CA THR A 162 25.36 18.08 48.25
C THR A 162 24.73 18.86 49.42
N VAL A 163 23.55 18.45 49.87
CA VAL A 163 22.89 19.03 51.06
C VAL A 163 23.72 18.71 52.31
N GLU A 164 24.06 17.43 52.51
CA GLU A 164 24.87 16.98 53.66
C GLU A 164 26.22 17.72 53.72
N ALA A 165 26.94 17.82 52.60
CA ALA A 165 28.21 18.53 52.54
C ALA A 165 28.08 20.04 52.84
N LYS A 166 26.96 20.67 52.46
CA LYS A 166 26.71 22.09 52.80
C LYS A 166 26.43 22.27 54.29
N GLU A 167 25.69 21.36 54.90
CA GLU A 167 25.41 21.37 56.34
C GLU A 167 26.69 21.16 57.15
N GLU A 168 27.51 20.17 56.80
CA GLU A 168 28.81 19.94 57.44
C GLU A 168 29.74 21.15 57.31
N ALA A 169 29.83 21.76 56.12
CA ALA A 169 30.63 22.96 55.91
C ALA A 169 30.14 24.15 56.74
N ALA A 170 28.82 24.27 56.96
CA ALA A 170 28.24 25.31 57.80
C ALA A 170 28.58 25.10 59.28
N LEU A 171 28.49 23.86 59.77
CA LEU A 171 28.88 23.49 61.14
C LEU A 171 30.36 23.79 61.40
N LEU A 172 31.25 23.35 60.49
CA LEU A 172 32.69 23.62 60.59
C LEU A 172 33.00 25.11 60.64
N ARG A 173 32.29 25.94 59.85
CA ARG A 173 32.45 27.40 59.90
C ARG A 173 32.06 27.96 61.26
N GLN A 174 30.95 27.50 61.85
CA GLN A 174 30.53 27.93 63.18
C GLN A 174 31.54 27.55 64.26
N GLU A 175 32.08 26.33 64.21
CA GLU A 175 33.12 25.86 65.14
C GLU A 175 34.39 26.70 65.05
N ILE A 176 34.86 27.00 63.82
CA ILE A 176 36.03 27.85 63.60
C ILE A 176 35.80 29.27 64.14
N GLU A 177 34.62 29.85 63.90
CA GLU A 177 34.27 31.17 64.42
C GLU A 177 34.22 31.20 65.95
N ALA A 178 33.62 30.18 66.57
CA ALA A 178 33.59 30.04 68.02
C ALA A 178 35.01 29.92 68.61
N ALA A 179 35.85 29.06 68.03
CA ALA A 179 37.24 28.89 68.44
C ALA A 179 38.05 30.20 68.32
N ARG A 180 37.85 30.95 67.23
CA ARG A 180 38.49 32.28 67.06
C ARG A 180 38.07 33.27 68.14
N ARG A 181 36.77 33.32 68.49
CA ARG A 181 36.29 34.22 69.56
C ARG A 181 36.90 33.86 70.92
N ILE A 182 36.98 32.56 71.24
CA ILE A 182 37.60 32.09 72.49
C ILE A 182 39.08 32.50 72.54
N ALA A 183 39.82 32.29 71.44
CA ALA A 183 41.23 32.69 71.37
C ALA A 183 41.42 34.21 71.57
N GLN A 184 40.59 35.03 70.91
CA GLN A 184 40.63 36.48 71.07
C GLN A 184 40.32 36.94 72.51
N GLN A 185 39.37 36.28 73.18
CA GLN A 185 39.07 36.57 74.60
C GLN A 185 40.20 36.14 75.54
N ALA A 186 40.93 35.07 75.22
CA ALA A 186 42.07 34.63 75.99
C ALA A 186 43.29 35.57 75.86
N GLU A 187 43.47 36.24 74.72
CA GLU A 187 44.54 37.23 74.52
C GLU A 187 44.29 38.58 75.23
N LEU A 188 43.04 38.87 75.60
CA LEU A 188 42.63 40.13 76.22
C LEU A 188 42.57 40.09 77.77
N ASN A 189 42.75 38.92 78.38
CA ASN A 189 42.81 38.71 79.84
C ASN A 189 44.23 38.43 80.31
#